data_AF-A0A2W7GV25-F1
#
_entry.id   AF-A0A2W7GV25-F1
#
_cell.length_a   1.000
_cell.length_b   1.000
_cell.length_c   1.000
_cell.angle_alpha   90.00
_cell.angle_beta   90.00
_cell.angle_gamma   90.00
#
_symmetry.space_group_name_H-M   'P 1'
#
loop_
_entity.id
_entity.type
_entity.pdbx_description
1 polymer ?
#
loop_
_entity_poly.entity_id
_entity_poly.type
_entity_poly.pdbx_seq_one_letter_code
_entity_poly.pdbx_strand_id
1 'polypeptide(L)'
;MLASKNKKFGMLLSLMTIATMPIVTLSASCQTKAKNDNALNMNVTKASFKNFNKEYTIKDVDLSLYTIKDEEEMVYVDLDEFLKNLEGLFDNKSFSSRIDEKNNKKFYEIKNDKNEVVNRLVIDWENNKITTPSTNFFFEIQKEQQLTDNSQFLETNYESKKDNEKSEVVFDLGKYKMDILYKDKKILLPFNVFNTLFMSYSFNNIYWNGKSLTNLEAGIDAHGNTEKEIKARIKKDQEIKNKPQTKKEREINFNHLAFAMDNFYGLKYHKEIKSFEEWIGPDYKQKLLSIDPKVFHQAYIDIFHKKLNELHTRINTLSYYDEYDEKETTREKLIKEKEKNFGKFFNDFNKNKAELVKNFEAKFGKKIDEFGPNDYIRYHGNTAIVTTLGFEDGTKDEIAKENEAWKHDTYFLMRHLMKQIEERNKKAKNKEKEGNKELKEIKNIVLDLSLNGGGSVNSMVRVFRLYDW
;
A
#
# COMPACT_ATOMS: atom_id res chain seq x y z
N MET A 1 -69.56 -45.39 -18.95
CA MET A 1 -69.60 -44.91 -20.35
C MET A 1 -68.26 -44.26 -20.64
N LEU A 2 -67.38 -44.65 -21.56
CA LEU A 2 -67.25 -45.68 -22.60
C LEU A 2 -65.73 -45.99 -22.62
N ALA A 3 -65.27 -47.24 -22.44
CA ALA A 3 -64.82 -48.15 -23.51
C ALA A 3 -63.93 -47.49 -24.59
N SER A 4 -62.82 -48.04 -25.10
CA SER A 4 -62.01 -49.25 -24.90
C SER A 4 -60.87 -49.18 -25.95
N LYS A 5 -59.69 -49.75 -25.70
CA LYS A 5 -59.14 -50.87 -26.50
C LYS A 5 -57.71 -51.25 -26.11
N ASN A 6 -57.60 -52.53 -25.76
CA ASN A 6 -56.41 -53.35 -25.59
C ASN A 6 -55.58 -53.46 -26.87
N LYS A 7 -54.27 -53.68 -26.70
CA LYS A 7 -53.54 -54.72 -27.44
C LYS A 7 -52.47 -55.35 -26.54
N LYS A 8 -52.57 -56.68 -26.38
CA LYS A 8 -51.62 -57.58 -25.72
C LYS A 8 -50.49 -57.96 -26.68
N PHE A 9 -49.29 -58.19 -26.16
CA PHE A 9 -48.31 -59.24 -26.49
C PHE A 9 -47.08 -58.96 -25.61
N GLY A 10 -46.39 -59.87 -24.94
CA GLY A 10 -46.42 -61.32 -24.78
C GLY A 10 -45.26 -61.61 -23.82
N MET A 11 -45.50 -62.38 -22.77
CA MET A 11 -44.53 -62.70 -21.73
C MET A 11 -43.71 -63.91 -22.19
N LEU A 12 -42.37 -63.81 -22.19
CA LEU A 12 -41.49 -64.96 -22.27
C LEU A 12 -40.49 -64.89 -21.11
N LEU A 13 -40.65 -65.85 -20.21
CA LEU A 13 -39.81 -66.14 -19.07
C LEU A 13 -38.45 -66.67 -19.57
N SER A 14 -37.34 -66.07 -19.14
CA SER A 14 -36.05 -66.78 -19.11
C SER A 14 -35.47 -66.70 -17.70
N LEU A 15 -35.41 -67.86 -17.05
CA LEU A 15 -34.62 -68.11 -15.85
C LEU A 15 -33.14 -67.85 -16.13
N MET A 16 -32.51 -66.96 -15.36
CA MET A 16 -31.05 -66.96 -15.18
C MET A 16 -30.72 -66.76 -13.70
N THR A 17 -30.34 -67.89 -13.09
CA THR A 17 -29.28 -68.08 -12.09
C THR A 17 -28.85 -66.85 -11.27
N ILE A 18 -29.23 -66.90 -9.99
CA ILE A 18 -28.67 -66.11 -8.89
C ILE A 18 -27.23 -66.60 -8.67
N ALA A 19 -26.24 -65.79 -9.05
CA ALA A 19 -24.88 -65.89 -8.57
C ALA A 19 -24.66 -64.74 -7.57
N THR A 20 -24.70 -65.06 -6.27
CA THR A 20 -24.31 -64.15 -5.20
C THR A 20 -22.80 -63.92 -5.27
N MET A 21 -22.37 -62.83 -5.90
CA MET A 21 -21.01 -62.32 -5.72
C MET A 21 -20.93 -61.56 -4.38
N PRO A 22 -19.89 -61.79 -3.57
CA PRO A 22 -19.65 -60.97 -2.40
C PRO A 22 -19.34 -59.54 -2.86
N ILE A 23 -20.16 -58.58 -2.42
CA ILE A 23 -19.85 -57.16 -2.53
C ILE A 23 -18.67 -56.91 -1.59
N VAL A 24 -17.46 -57.03 -2.12
CA VAL A 24 -16.28 -56.41 -1.51
C VAL A 24 -16.46 -54.91 -1.73
N THR A 25 -17.01 -54.23 -0.72
CA THR A 25 -16.92 -52.77 -0.62
C THR A 25 -15.46 -52.42 -0.43
N LEU A 26 -14.71 -52.29 -1.53
CA LEU A 26 -13.48 -51.52 -1.56
C LEU A 26 -13.88 -50.06 -1.36
N SER A 27 -13.95 -49.63 -0.10
CA SER A 27 -13.82 -48.23 0.27
C SER A 27 -12.39 -47.82 -0.09
N ALA A 28 -12.14 -47.55 -1.37
CA ALA A 28 -10.99 -46.77 -1.77
C ALA A 28 -11.22 -45.37 -1.19
N SER A 29 -10.71 -45.13 0.02
CA SER A 29 -10.47 -43.78 0.45
C SER A 29 -9.47 -43.21 -0.55
N CYS A 30 -9.95 -42.41 -1.50
CA CYS A 30 -9.09 -41.48 -2.21
C CYS A 30 -8.50 -40.55 -1.14
N GLN A 31 -7.40 -40.96 -0.53
CA GLN A 31 -6.51 -40.05 0.16
C GLN A 31 -5.89 -39.20 -0.94
N THR A 32 -6.54 -38.09 -1.26
CA THR A 32 -5.94 -37.01 -2.04
C THR A 32 -4.71 -36.56 -1.27
N LYS A 33 -3.54 -37.02 -1.70
CA LYS A 33 -2.27 -36.64 -1.09
C LYS A 33 -2.08 -35.14 -1.32
N ALA A 34 -1.80 -34.40 -0.26
CA ALA A 34 -1.53 -32.97 -0.33
C ALA A 34 -0.45 -32.68 -1.38
N LYS A 35 -0.71 -31.72 -2.27
CA LYS A 35 0.30 -31.22 -3.20
C LYS A 35 1.35 -30.51 -2.37
N ASN A 36 2.61 -30.88 -2.57
CA ASN A 36 3.75 -30.30 -1.87
C ASN A 36 4.97 -30.27 -2.79
N ASP A 37 5.89 -29.38 -2.45
CA ASP A 37 7.09 -29.06 -3.22
C ASP A 37 8.35 -29.59 -2.51
N ASN A 38 8.21 -30.64 -1.69
CA ASN A 38 9.31 -31.18 -0.91
C ASN A 38 10.45 -31.74 -1.79
N ALA A 39 10.14 -32.14 -3.02
CA ALA A 39 11.11 -32.60 -4.00
C ALA A 39 11.97 -31.47 -4.59
N LEU A 40 11.57 -30.20 -4.46
CA LEU A 40 12.40 -29.08 -4.92
C LEU A 40 13.65 -28.96 -4.04
N ASN A 41 14.79 -28.86 -4.72
CA ASN A 41 16.05 -28.49 -4.10
C ASN A 41 16.08 -26.98 -3.95
N MET A 42 16.25 -26.49 -2.72
CA MET A 42 16.26 -25.05 -2.43
C MET A 42 17.61 -24.62 -1.88
N ASN A 43 18.06 -23.45 -2.29
CA ASN A 43 19.11 -22.71 -1.60
C ASN A 43 18.44 -21.83 -0.53
N VAL A 44 19.04 -21.75 0.65
CA VAL A 44 18.55 -20.94 1.77
C VAL A 44 19.63 -19.94 2.17
N THR A 45 19.30 -18.66 2.04
CA THR A 45 20.19 -17.56 2.43
C THR A 45 19.65 -16.91 3.70
N LYS A 46 20.52 -16.69 4.69
CA LYS A 46 20.20 -15.85 5.85
C LYS A 46 20.57 -14.40 5.55
N ALA A 47 19.59 -13.52 5.54
CA ALA A 47 19.76 -12.11 5.23
C ALA A 47 19.53 -11.26 6.48
N SER A 48 20.49 -10.39 6.79
CA SER A 48 20.33 -9.41 7.87
C SER A 48 19.22 -8.42 7.53
N PHE A 49 18.20 -8.37 8.39
CA PHE A 49 17.14 -7.38 8.36
C PHE A 49 17.49 -6.20 9.25
N LYS A 50 17.32 -4.99 8.72
CA LYS A 50 17.43 -3.75 9.49
C LYS A 50 16.22 -2.86 9.27
N ASN A 51 15.65 -2.38 10.37
CA ASN A 51 14.51 -1.47 10.34
C ASN A 51 14.95 0.00 10.41
N PHE A 52 14.52 0.80 9.43
CA PHE A 52 14.67 2.26 9.45
C PHE A 52 13.33 2.99 9.46
N ASN A 53 12.20 2.27 9.44
CA ASN A 53 10.92 2.90 9.66
C ASN A 53 10.79 3.27 11.15
N LYS A 54 10.60 4.56 11.43
CA LYS A 54 10.52 5.10 12.78
C LYS A 54 9.12 4.95 13.41
N GLU A 55 8.10 4.66 12.60
CA GLU A 55 6.73 4.42 13.09
C GLU A 55 6.54 3.07 13.77
N TYR A 56 7.46 2.13 13.55
CA TYR A 56 7.36 0.77 14.09
C TYR A 56 8.68 0.35 14.72
N THR A 57 8.65 -0.10 15.97
CA THR A 57 9.82 -0.72 16.60
C THR A 57 9.87 -2.21 16.24
N ILE A 58 10.68 -2.55 15.23
CA ILE A 58 10.96 -3.93 14.81
C ILE A 58 12.42 -4.25 15.15
N LYS A 59 12.68 -5.42 15.72
CA LYS A 59 14.05 -5.85 16.05
C LYS A 59 14.83 -6.21 14.79
N ASP A 60 16.11 -5.87 14.77
CA ASP A 60 17.06 -6.38 13.79
C ASP A 60 17.23 -7.90 14.00
N VAL A 61 17.06 -8.67 12.92
CA VAL A 61 17.03 -10.14 12.94
C VAL A 61 17.56 -10.69 11.62
N ASP A 62 17.98 -11.96 11.59
CA ASP A 62 18.28 -12.65 10.33
C ASP A 62 17.06 -13.42 9.84
N LEU A 63 16.63 -13.13 8.61
CA LEU A 63 15.50 -13.79 7.96
C LEU A 63 15.98 -14.78 6.90
N SER A 64 15.30 -15.92 6.77
CA SER A 64 15.57 -16.86 5.68
C SER A 64 14.88 -16.43 4.38
N LEU A 65 15.67 -16.40 3.32
CA LEU A 65 15.23 -16.29 1.94
C LEU A 65 15.49 -17.62 1.23
N TYR A 66 14.55 -18.04 0.38
CA TYR A 66 14.59 -19.31 -0.30
C TYR A 66 14.63 -19.07 -1.82
N THR A 67 15.50 -19.77 -2.52
CA THR A 67 15.52 -19.80 -3.99
C THR A 67 15.52 -21.24 -4.45
N ILE A 68 14.93 -21.51 -5.61
CA ILE A 68 15.01 -22.84 -6.22
C ILE A 68 16.43 -23.00 -6.77
N LYS A 69 17.07 -24.14 -6.48
CA LYS A 69 18.41 -24.42 -6.99
C LYS A 69 18.38 -24.40 -8.52
N ASP A 70 19.36 -23.71 -9.12
CA ASP A 70 19.48 -23.49 -10.56
C ASP A 70 18.40 -22.56 -11.17
N GLU A 71 17.51 -21.96 -10.36
CA GLU A 71 16.52 -20.93 -10.70
C GLU A 71 16.50 -19.82 -9.63
N GLU A 72 17.65 -19.16 -9.43
CA GLU A 72 17.88 -18.27 -8.29
C GLU A 72 17.23 -16.88 -8.42
N GLU A 73 16.64 -16.55 -9.57
CA GLU A 73 16.06 -15.22 -9.83
C GLU A 73 14.79 -14.93 -9.01
N MET A 74 14.03 -15.96 -8.63
CA MET A 74 12.83 -15.81 -7.80
C MET A 74 13.16 -16.10 -6.34
N VAL A 75 13.05 -15.06 -5.50
CA VAL A 75 13.21 -15.18 -4.06
C VAL A 75 11.85 -15.42 -3.40
N TYR A 76 11.79 -16.42 -2.54
CA TYR A 76 10.63 -16.74 -1.72
C TYR A 76 10.92 -16.49 -0.24
N VAL A 77 9.86 -16.22 0.52
CA VAL A 77 9.87 -16.05 1.96
C VAL A 77 8.91 -17.02 2.63
N ASP A 78 9.29 -17.56 3.79
CA ASP A 78 8.35 -18.28 4.66
C ASP A 78 7.44 -17.27 5.34
N LEU A 79 6.14 -17.34 5.01
CA LEU A 79 5.16 -16.37 5.49
C LEU A 79 5.05 -16.37 7.03
N ASP A 80 5.12 -17.54 7.68
CA ASP A 80 5.05 -17.58 9.14
C ASP A 80 6.30 -16.99 9.79
N GLU A 81 7.48 -17.27 9.22
CA GLU A 81 8.74 -16.73 9.71
C GLU A 81 8.74 -15.21 9.65
N PHE A 82 8.29 -14.63 8.52
CA PHE A 82 8.27 -13.18 8.33
C PHE A 82 7.23 -12.50 9.23
N LEU A 83 5.99 -13.00 9.29
CA LEU A 83 4.97 -12.45 10.19
C LEU A 83 5.44 -12.49 11.65
N LYS A 84 6.03 -13.62 12.06
CA LYS A 84 6.56 -13.80 13.41
C LYS A 84 7.72 -12.85 13.73
N ASN A 85 8.74 -12.81 12.87
CA ASN A 85 9.99 -12.11 13.18
C ASN A 85 9.90 -10.59 12.95
N LEU A 86 8.94 -10.13 12.16
CA LEU A 86 8.60 -8.72 12.01
C LEU A 86 7.58 -8.26 13.08
N GLU A 87 7.59 -8.93 14.24
CA GLU A 87 6.86 -8.52 15.44
C GLU A 87 7.29 -7.10 15.84
N GLY A 88 6.32 -6.18 15.88
CA GLY A 88 6.57 -4.75 15.94
C GLY A 88 5.79 -4.01 14.88
N LEU A 89 5.77 -4.56 13.66
CA LEU A 89 4.80 -4.19 12.63
C LEU A 89 3.57 -5.08 12.69
N PHE A 90 3.74 -6.40 12.75
CA PHE A 90 2.61 -7.33 12.87
C PHE A 90 2.25 -7.58 14.33
N ASP A 91 0.95 -7.63 14.61
CA ASP A 91 0.41 -8.12 15.87
C ASP A 91 0.11 -9.61 15.77
N ASN A 92 1.08 -10.44 16.14
CA ASN A 92 0.96 -11.90 16.12
C ASN A 92 -0.13 -12.44 17.08
N LYS A 93 -0.74 -11.60 17.92
CA LYS A 93 -1.88 -11.98 18.78
C LYS A 93 -3.23 -11.71 18.11
N SER A 94 -3.28 -10.86 17.10
CA SER A 94 -4.52 -10.48 16.41
C SER A 94 -5.09 -11.59 15.52
N PHE A 95 -4.25 -12.57 15.14
CA PHE A 95 -4.66 -13.67 14.27
C PHE A 95 -4.12 -15.02 14.78
N SER A 96 -4.78 -16.09 14.33
CA SER A 96 -4.31 -17.47 14.47
C SER A 96 -4.14 -18.09 13.09
N SER A 97 -3.28 -19.10 12.96
CA SER A 97 -3.12 -19.82 11.69
C SER A 97 -3.41 -21.31 11.83
N ARG A 98 -3.92 -21.90 10.75
CA ARG A 98 -4.12 -23.36 10.62
C ARG A 98 -3.90 -23.81 9.19
N ILE A 99 -3.53 -25.07 9.04
CA ILE A 99 -3.29 -25.69 7.75
C ILE A 99 -4.27 -26.83 7.48
N ASP A 100 -4.76 -26.89 6.26
CA ASP A 100 -5.60 -27.95 5.72
C ASP A 100 -4.88 -28.55 4.51
N GLU A 101 -3.99 -29.50 4.78
CA GLU A 101 -3.20 -30.18 3.75
C GLU A 101 -4.09 -30.97 2.77
N LYS A 102 -5.26 -31.45 3.22
CA LYS A 102 -6.18 -32.20 2.36
C LYS A 102 -6.72 -31.34 1.22
N ASN A 103 -6.96 -30.07 1.49
CA ASN A 103 -7.51 -29.11 0.53
C ASN A 103 -6.47 -28.09 0.04
N ASN A 104 -5.19 -28.32 0.31
CA ASN A 104 -4.08 -27.46 -0.09
C ASN A 104 -4.22 -25.99 0.34
N LYS A 105 -4.73 -25.75 1.56
CA LYS A 105 -5.05 -24.41 2.06
C LYS A 105 -4.43 -24.10 3.41
N LYS A 106 -3.94 -22.86 3.55
CA LYS A 106 -3.57 -22.27 4.85
C LYS A 106 -4.48 -21.10 5.15
N PHE A 107 -4.91 -21.03 6.40
CA PHE A 107 -5.82 -20.00 6.88
C PHE A 107 -5.11 -19.17 7.93
N TYR A 108 -5.25 -17.85 7.83
CA TYR A 108 -4.97 -16.91 8.90
C TYR A 108 -6.32 -16.29 9.30
N GLU A 109 -6.72 -16.42 10.55
CA GLU A 109 -8.07 -16.12 11.03
C GLU A 109 -7.99 -15.13 12.19
N ILE A 110 -8.71 -14.02 12.05
CA ILE A 110 -8.94 -13.02 13.10
C ILE A 110 -10.25 -13.38 13.78
N LYS A 111 -10.24 -13.43 15.12
CA LYS A 111 -11.38 -13.85 15.93
C LYS A 111 -11.79 -12.75 16.89
N ASN A 112 -13.09 -12.64 17.14
CA ASN A 112 -13.61 -11.77 18.19
C ASN A 112 -13.46 -12.41 19.59
N ASP A 113 -13.88 -11.69 20.63
CA ASP A 113 -13.83 -12.16 22.03
C ASP A 113 -14.66 -13.43 22.28
N LYS A 114 -15.62 -13.75 21.40
CA LYS A 114 -16.42 -14.98 21.44
C LYS A 114 -15.76 -16.13 20.67
N ASN A 115 -14.52 -15.95 20.21
CA ASN A 115 -13.75 -16.91 19.41
C ASN A 115 -14.38 -17.23 18.04
N GLU A 116 -15.22 -16.34 17.51
CA GLU A 116 -15.82 -16.44 16.17
C GLU A 116 -14.90 -15.79 15.14
N VAL A 117 -14.71 -16.43 13.98
CA VAL A 117 -13.88 -15.87 12.89
C VAL A 117 -14.62 -14.70 12.25
N VAL A 118 -14.08 -13.49 12.41
CA VAL A 118 -14.66 -12.24 11.86
C VAL A 118 -14.00 -11.83 10.55
N ASN A 119 -12.74 -12.20 10.35
CA ASN A 119 -12.02 -11.99 9.10
C ASN A 119 -10.99 -13.10 8.87
N ARG A 120 -10.59 -13.34 7.62
CA ARG A 120 -9.63 -14.39 7.28
C ARG A 120 -8.87 -14.12 5.99
N LEU A 121 -7.66 -14.64 5.92
CA LEU A 121 -6.87 -14.79 4.70
C LEU A 121 -6.71 -16.29 4.40
N VAL A 122 -6.95 -16.67 3.15
CA VAL A 122 -6.80 -18.05 2.67
C VAL A 122 -5.71 -18.08 1.62
N ILE A 123 -4.65 -18.85 1.88
CA ILE A 123 -3.59 -19.16 0.92
C ILE A 123 -3.89 -20.54 0.33
N ASP A 124 -4.20 -20.59 -0.96
CA ASP A 124 -4.41 -21.82 -1.73
C ASP A 124 -3.18 -22.04 -2.62
N TRP A 125 -2.30 -22.95 -2.19
CA TRP A 125 -1.02 -23.19 -2.87
C TRP A 125 -1.15 -24.15 -4.06
N GLU A 126 -2.27 -24.86 -4.18
CA GLU A 126 -2.52 -25.66 -5.37
C GLU A 126 -2.90 -24.78 -6.56
N ASN A 127 -3.75 -23.79 -6.31
CA ASN A 127 -4.29 -22.89 -7.33
C ASN A 127 -3.55 -21.55 -7.43
N ASN A 128 -2.49 -21.34 -6.64
CA ASN A 128 -1.73 -20.08 -6.58
C ASN A 128 -2.62 -18.86 -6.30
N LYS A 129 -3.52 -18.98 -5.30
CA LYS A 129 -4.48 -17.92 -4.97
C LYS A 129 -4.36 -17.48 -3.51
N ILE A 130 -4.50 -16.18 -3.31
CA ILE A 130 -4.67 -15.57 -1.99
C ILE A 130 -6.05 -14.92 -1.96
N THR A 131 -6.89 -15.33 -1.02
CA THR A 131 -8.29 -14.88 -0.94
C THR A 131 -8.60 -14.30 0.43
N THR A 132 -9.27 -13.16 0.46
CA THR A 132 -9.76 -12.54 1.70
C THR A 132 -11.13 -11.91 1.47
N PRO A 133 -12.05 -11.93 2.46
CA PRO A 133 -13.31 -11.20 2.36
C PRO A 133 -13.13 -9.69 2.18
N SER A 134 -12.02 -9.13 2.67
CA SER A 134 -11.67 -7.70 2.55
C SER A 134 -10.15 -7.50 2.63
N THR A 135 -9.63 -6.53 1.89
CA THR A 135 -8.22 -6.10 2.00
C THR A 135 -7.87 -5.54 3.37
N ASN A 136 -8.86 -5.18 4.20
CA ASN A 136 -8.65 -4.77 5.59
C ASN A 136 -7.91 -5.82 6.42
N PHE A 137 -7.96 -7.11 6.06
CA PHE A 137 -7.18 -8.14 6.74
C PHE A 137 -5.70 -7.75 6.90
N PHE A 138 -5.08 -7.18 5.86
CA PHE A 138 -3.66 -6.81 5.90
C PHE A 138 -3.35 -5.66 6.86
N PHE A 139 -4.34 -4.81 7.14
CA PHE A 139 -4.25 -3.72 8.12
C PHE A 139 -4.56 -4.23 9.54
N GLU A 140 -5.59 -5.06 9.70
CA GLU A 140 -6.05 -5.57 11.00
C GLU A 140 -5.01 -6.46 11.71
N ILE A 141 -4.06 -7.04 10.98
CA ILE A 141 -2.95 -7.82 11.57
C ILE A 141 -1.74 -6.97 11.94
N GLN A 142 -1.78 -5.65 11.74
CA GLN A 142 -0.69 -4.73 12.07
C GLN A 142 -0.89 -4.08 13.43
N LYS A 143 0.21 -3.66 14.06
CA LYS A 143 0.20 -2.82 15.26
C LYS A 143 -0.07 -1.37 14.87
N GLU A 144 -0.53 -0.59 15.85
CA GLU A 144 -0.62 0.85 15.71
C GLU A 144 0.76 1.50 15.57
N GLN A 145 0.79 2.63 14.86
CA GLN A 145 1.97 3.49 14.72
C GLN A 145 2.42 4.06 16.08
N GLN A 146 3.74 4.15 16.28
CA GLN A 146 4.31 4.47 17.59
C GLN A 146 4.83 5.90 17.70
N LEU A 147 5.30 6.51 16.61
CA LEU A 147 5.97 7.82 16.65
C LEU A 147 4.97 8.97 16.60
N THR A 148 4.03 8.91 15.67
CA THR A 148 2.92 9.87 15.58
C THR A 148 1.69 9.36 16.34
N ASP A 149 0.83 10.30 16.75
CA ASP A 149 -0.52 9.98 17.25
C ASP A 149 -1.55 10.58 16.29
N ASN A 150 -1.49 10.14 15.03
CA ASN A 150 -2.34 10.69 13.97
C ASN A 150 -3.83 10.46 14.26
N SER A 151 -4.17 9.42 15.03
CA SER A 151 -5.54 9.09 15.42
C SER A 151 -6.03 9.82 16.67
N GLN A 152 -5.21 10.67 17.29
CA GLN A 152 -5.58 11.40 18.51
C GLN A 152 -6.90 12.15 18.33
N PHE A 153 -7.85 11.96 19.25
CA PHE A 153 -9.19 12.56 19.21
C PHE A 153 -10.08 12.08 18.06
N LEU A 154 -9.68 11.05 17.33
CA LEU A 154 -10.48 10.40 16.31
C LEU A 154 -10.98 9.05 16.83
N GLU A 155 -12.28 8.85 16.70
CA GLU A 155 -12.86 7.51 16.72
C GLU A 155 -13.15 7.14 15.26
N THR A 156 -12.48 6.10 14.77
CA THR A 156 -12.62 5.67 13.38
C THR A 156 -13.44 4.39 13.34
N ASN A 157 -14.66 4.48 12.81
CA ASN A 157 -15.47 3.32 12.49
C ASN A 157 -15.30 3.01 11.01
N TYR A 158 -14.61 1.90 10.70
CA TYR A 158 -14.46 1.43 9.33
C TYR A 158 -15.69 0.61 8.92
N GLU A 159 -16.54 1.17 8.08
CA GLU A 159 -17.52 0.38 7.34
C GLU A 159 -16.86 -0.20 6.09
N SER A 160 -16.52 -1.49 6.14
CA SER A 160 -16.16 -2.29 4.98
C SER A 160 -17.39 -2.38 4.06
N LYS A 161 -17.51 -1.46 3.09
CA LYS A 161 -18.48 -1.59 2.00
C LYS A 161 -17.91 -2.56 0.98
N LYS A 162 -18.35 -3.80 1.05
CA LYS A 162 -18.14 -4.74 -0.07
C LYS A 162 -19.05 -4.32 -1.20
N ASP A 163 -18.53 -4.23 -2.43
CA ASP A 163 -19.35 -4.04 -3.63
C ASP A 163 -20.41 -5.16 -3.76
N ASN A 164 -20.15 -6.32 -3.17
CA ASN A 164 -21.09 -7.42 -2.99
C ASN A 164 -20.78 -8.18 -1.69
N GLU A 165 -21.78 -8.45 -0.84
CA GLU A 165 -21.58 -9.19 0.42
C GLU A 165 -20.93 -10.57 0.24
N LYS A 166 -21.07 -11.16 -0.97
CA LYS A 166 -20.48 -12.44 -1.38
C LYS A 166 -19.17 -12.32 -2.14
N SER A 167 -18.71 -11.12 -2.53
CA SER A 167 -17.44 -10.98 -3.25
C SER A 167 -16.27 -11.10 -2.28
N GLU A 168 -15.42 -12.10 -2.50
CA GLU A 168 -14.10 -12.17 -1.91
C GLU A 168 -13.10 -11.44 -2.82
N VAL A 169 -12.10 -10.81 -2.22
CA VAL A 169 -10.93 -10.30 -2.95
C VAL A 169 -10.02 -11.48 -3.24
N VAL A 170 -9.77 -11.73 -4.53
CA VAL A 170 -8.94 -12.85 -4.99
C VAL A 170 -7.72 -12.32 -5.73
N PHE A 171 -6.54 -12.56 -5.17
CA PHE A 171 -5.26 -12.37 -5.83
C PHE A 171 -4.86 -13.68 -6.50
N ASP A 172 -5.11 -13.79 -7.81
CA ASP A 172 -4.71 -14.93 -8.64
C ASP A 172 -3.28 -14.76 -9.13
N LEU A 173 -2.32 -15.34 -8.41
CA LEU A 173 -0.89 -15.24 -8.74
C LEU A 173 -0.54 -16.09 -9.97
N GLY A 174 -1.29 -17.17 -10.20
CA GLY A 174 -1.13 -18.05 -11.36
C GLY A 174 -1.32 -17.29 -12.68
N LYS A 175 -2.27 -16.34 -12.74
CA LYS A 175 -2.45 -15.42 -13.89
C LYS A 175 -1.17 -14.66 -14.27
N TYR A 176 -0.30 -14.42 -13.30
CA TYR A 176 0.96 -13.70 -13.47
C TYR A 176 2.19 -14.63 -13.41
N LYS A 177 2.02 -15.95 -13.56
CA LYS A 177 3.12 -16.94 -13.52
C LYS A 177 3.97 -16.82 -12.24
N MET A 178 3.30 -16.58 -11.12
CA MET A 178 3.90 -16.57 -9.79
C MET A 178 3.29 -17.72 -8.99
N ASP A 179 4.15 -18.53 -8.39
CA ASP A 179 3.74 -19.72 -7.65
C ASP A 179 3.79 -19.50 -6.15
N ILE A 180 2.91 -20.20 -5.43
CA ILE A 180 2.94 -20.35 -3.98
C ILE A 180 3.43 -21.77 -3.71
N LEU A 181 4.55 -21.91 -3.00
CA LEU A 181 5.12 -23.23 -2.74
C LEU A 181 4.72 -23.72 -1.35
N TYR A 182 4.39 -25.00 -1.24
CA TYR A 182 4.23 -25.69 0.04
C TYR A 182 5.36 -26.68 0.24
N LYS A 183 6.42 -26.25 0.94
CA LYS A 183 7.64 -27.03 1.14
C LYS A 183 7.96 -27.20 2.61
N ASP A 184 8.18 -28.44 3.04
CA ASP A 184 8.59 -28.81 4.40
C ASP A 184 7.68 -28.18 5.47
N LYS A 185 6.37 -28.20 5.20
CA LYS A 185 5.29 -27.58 6.00
C LYS A 185 5.29 -26.05 6.04
N LYS A 186 6.06 -25.39 5.18
CA LYS A 186 6.12 -23.92 5.05
C LYS A 186 5.34 -23.47 3.83
N ILE A 187 4.71 -22.31 3.96
CA ILE A 187 4.15 -21.59 2.82
C ILE A 187 5.19 -20.57 2.37
N LEU A 188 5.77 -20.82 1.21
CA LEU A 188 6.75 -19.93 0.61
C LEU A 188 6.06 -19.05 -0.43
N LEU A 189 6.03 -17.74 -0.17
CA LEU A 189 5.50 -16.74 -1.09
C LEU A 189 6.63 -16.02 -1.83
N PRO A 190 6.43 -15.63 -3.10
CA PRO A 190 7.35 -14.72 -3.77
C PRO A 190 7.53 -13.46 -2.93
N PHE A 191 8.79 -13.07 -2.68
CA PHE A 191 9.13 -11.96 -1.79
C PHE A 191 8.44 -10.66 -2.18
N ASN A 192 8.36 -10.37 -3.48
CA ASN A 192 7.67 -9.20 -4.03
C ASN A 192 6.15 -9.23 -3.76
N VAL A 193 5.51 -10.39 -3.80
CA VAL A 193 4.09 -10.54 -3.44
C VAL A 193 3.90 -10.33 -1.94
N PHE A 194 4.77 -10.90 -1.11
CA PHE A 194 4.76 -10.65 0.34
C PHE A 194 4.89 -9.16 0.64
N ASN A 195 5.89 -8.50 0.04
CA ASN A 195 6.13 -7.07 0.26
C ASN A 195 4.92 -6.22 -0.14
N THR A 196 4.33 -6.47 -1.31
CA THR A 196 3.14 -5.73 -1.78
C THR A 196 1.92 -5.95 -0.89
N LEU A 197 1.63 -7.19 -0.49
CA LEU A 197 0.39 -7.51 0.24
C LEU A 197 0.48 -7.22 1.74
N PHE A 198 1.63 -7.49 2.37
CA PHE A 198 1.74 -7.45 3.83
C PHE A 198 2.48 -6.22 4.36
N MET A 199 3.39 -5.63 3.56
CA MET A 199 4.16 -4.46 3.97
C MET A 199 3.55 -3.16 3.42
N SER A 200 3.29 -3.08 2.11
CA SER A 200 2.97 -1.80 1.46
C SER A 200 1.70 -1.12 1.95
N TYR A 201 0.74 -1.86 2.53
CA TYR A 201 -0.52 -1.30 3.06
C TYR A 201 -0.31 -0.28 4.19
N SER A 202 0.73 -0.44 5.01
CA SER A 202 1.06 0.49 6.10
C SER A 202 2.14 1.50 5.73
N PHE A 203 2.33 1.76 4.43
CA PHE A 203 3.49 2.50 3.93
C PHE A 203 4.79 1.90 4.50
N ASN A 204 4.92 0.58 4.52
CA ASN A 204 6.18 -0.10 4.83
C ASN A 204 6.67 -0.85 3.59
N ASN A 205 7.96 -0.78 3.28
CA ASN A 205 8.51 -1.57 2.19
C ASN A 205 9.90 -2.08 2.53
N ILE A 206 10.11 -3.37 2.28
CA ILE A 206 11.40 -4.05 2.44
C ILE A 206 12.13 -4.06 1.09
N TYR A 207 13.39 -3.63 1.11
CA TYR A 207 14.30 -3.73 -0.03
C TYR A 207 15.23 -4.93 0.16
N TRP A 208 15.24 -5.84 -0.82
CA TRP A 208 16.20 -6.94 -0.93
C TRP A 208 17.21 -6.63 -2.04
N ASN A 209 18.48 -6.49 -1.69
CA ASN A 209 19.54 -6.06 -2.61
C ASN A 209 20.51 -7.19 -3.01
N GLY A 210 20.13 -8.45 -2.79
CA GLY A 210 20.99 -9.62 -2.96
C GLY A 210 21.83 -9.99 -1.74
N LYS A 211 21.90 -9.13 -0.72
CA LYS A 211 22.73 -9.34 0.48
C LYS A 211 21.98 -9.16 1.80
N SER A 212 21.16 -8.11 1.88
CA SER A 212 20.48 -7.72 3.11
C SER A 212 19.07 -7.19 2.85
N LEU A 213 18.24 -7.22 3.90
CA LEU A 213 16.90 -6.66 3.91
C LEU A 213 16.91 -5.32 4.65
N THR A 214 16.24 -4.33 4.06
CA THR A 214 16.14 -2.97 4.63
C THR A 214 14.68 -2.54 4.61
N ASN A 215 14.06 -2.36 5.79
CA ASN A 215 12.71 -1.81 5.90
C ASN A 215 12.75 -0.29 5.99
N LEU A 216 11.87 0.38 5.24
CA LEU A 216 11.73 1.82 5.21
C LEU A 216 10.26 2.20 5.05
N GLU A 217 9.90 3.37 5.61
CA GLU A 217 8.62 4.01 5.39
C GLU A 217 8.44 4.44 3.92
N ALA A 218 7.37 3.97 3.30
CA ALA A 218 6.93 4.15 1.93
C ALA A 218 7.96 3.70 0.88
N GLY A 219 9.09 4.38 0.74
CA GLY A 219 10.12 4.03 -0.22
C GLY A 219 11.17 5.13 -0.30
N ILE A 220 12.28 4.83 -0.97
CA ILE A 220 13.37 5.82 -1.11
C ILE A 220 12.79 7.10 -1.68
N ASP A 221 12.92 8.14 -0.88
CA ASP A 221 12.54 9.53 -1.12
C ASP A 221 11.05 9.74 -1.43
N ALA A 222 10.20 8.89 -0.86
CA ALA A 222 8.75 9.03 -0.98
C ALA A 222 8.23 10.31 -0.28
N HIS A 223 8.79 10.66 0.88
CA HIS A 223 8.37 11.76 1.76
C HIS A 223 9.49 12.78 2.07
N GLY A 224 10.52 12.88 1.22
CA GLY A 224 11.67 13.77 1.46
C GLY A 224 12.99 13.08 1.11
N ASN A 225 14.12 13.59 1.57
CA ASN A 225 15.42 12.96 1.32
C ASN A 225 15.66 11.83 2.32
N THR A 226 15.79 10.59 1.83
CA THR A 226 16.18 9.44 2.66
C THR A 226 17.62 9.60 3.15
N GLU A 227 17.88 9.22 4.39
CA GLU A 227 19.21 9.30 4.98
C GLU A 227 20.26 8.52 4.16
N LYS A 228 21.47 9.10 4.06
CA LYS A 228 22.55 8.59 3.19
C LYS A 228 22.94 7.15 3.48
N GLU A 229 22.97 6.78 4.76
CA GLU A 229 23.31 5.42 5.18
C GLU A 229 22.30 4.37 4.68
N ILE A 230 21.02 4.75 4.63
CA ILE A 230 19.95 3.87 4.15
C ILE A 230 20.05 3.71 2.63
N LYS A 231 20.25 4.83 1.91
CA LYS A 231 20.48 4.82 0.45
C LYS A 231 21.68 3.94 0.09
N ALA A 232 22.78 4.08 0.84
CA ALA A 232 23.97 3.27 0.66
C ALA A 232 23.70 1.77 0.91
N ARG A 233 23.03 1.42 2.01
CA ARG A 233 22.67 0.03 2.30
C ARG A 233 21.82 -0.59 1.18
N ILE A 234 20.85 0.14 0.63
CA ILE A 234 19.96 -0.39 -0.42
C ILE A 234 20.66 -0.48 -1.79
N LYS A 235 21.40 0.57 -2.20
CA LYS A 235 21.88 0.72 -3.59
C LYS A 235 23.39 0.54 -3.77
N LYS A 236 24.21 0.84 -2.76
CA LYS A 236 25.68 0.74 -2.85
C LYS A 236 26.16 -0.66 -2.45
N ASP A 237 25.63 -1.20 -1.36
CA ASP A 237 26.09 -2.45 -0.75
C ASP A 237 25.40 -3.71 -1.32
N GLN A 238 24.86 -3.58 -2.53
CA GLN A 238 24.10 -4.62 -3.21
C GLN A 238 25.03 -5.62 -3.92
N GLU A 239 24.68 -6.90 -3.90
CA GLU A 239 25.42 -7.95 -4.62
C GLU A 239 25.05 -8.03 -6.10
N ILE A 240 23.90 -7.46 -6.46
CA ILE A 240 23.34 -7.49 -7.81
C ILE A 240 24.11 -6.55 -8.76
N LYS A 241 24.79 -5.50 -8.24
CA LYS A 241 25.38 -4.39 -9.02
C LYS A 241 26.29 -4.82 -10.17
N ASN A 242 27.03 -5.91 -10.01
CA ASN A 242 28.05 -6.34 -10.98
C ASN A 242 27.59 -7.50 -11.87
N LYS A 243 26.33 -7.95 -11.72
CA LYS A 243 25.78 -9.03 -12.53
C LYS A 243 24.91 -8.42 -13.65
N PRO A 244 24.97 -8.94 -14.89
CA PRO A 244 24.01 -8.53 -15.91
C PRO A 244 22.60 -8.97 -15.50
N GLN A 245 21.59 -8.15 -15.82
CA GLN A 245 20.21 -8.55 -15.61
C GLN A 245 19.83 -9.70 -16.54
N THR A 246 19.16 -10.73 -16.03
CA THR A 246 18.74 -11.89 -16.82
C THR A 246 17.34 -11.68 -17.41
N LYS A 247 17.01 -12.43 -18.48
CA LYS A 247 15.66 -12.42 -19.06
C LYS A 247 14.60 -12.87 -18.04
N LYS A 248 14.93 -13.86 -17.21
CA LYS A 248 14.04 -14.38 -16.18
C LYS A 248 13.74 -13.33 -15.11
N GLU A 249 14.75 -12.56 -14.66
CA GLU A 249 14.52 -11.42 -13.74
C GLU A 249 13.59 -10.37 -14.36
N ARG A 250 13.70 -10.11 -15.67
CA ARG A 250 12.79 -9.18 -16.37
C ARG A 250 11.36 -9.71 -16.42
N GLU A 251 11.19 -10.99 -16.72
CA GLU A 251 9.88 -11.63 -16.72
C GLU A 251 9.23 -11.59 -15.33
N ILE A 252 9.98 -11.92 -14.28
CA ILE A 252 9.51 -11.86 -12.89
C ILE A 252 9.08 -10.44 -12.52
N ASN A 253 9.90 -9.44 -12.83
CA ASN A 253 9.56 -8.04 -12.57
C ASN A 253 8.32 -7.58 -13.35
N PHE A 254 8.22 -7.95 -14.63
CA PHE A 254 7.06 -7.61 -15.46
C PHE A 254 5.78 -8.24 -14.91
N ASN A 255 5.83 -9.52 -14.56
CA ASN A 255 4.70 -10.26 -14.00
C ASN A 255 4.20 -9.63 -12.69
N HIS A 256 5.12 -9.28 -11.79
CA HIS A 256 4.75 -8.61 -10.54
C HIS A 256 4.23 -7.19 -10.77
N LEU A 257 4.78 -6.45 -11.72
CA LEU A 257 4.26 -5.14 -12.09
C LEU A 257 2.84 -5.24 -12.64
N ALA A 258 2.57 -6.21 -13.51
CA ALA A 258 1.23 -6.46 -14.04
C ALA A 258 0.26 -6.84 -12.90
N PHE A 259 0.70 -7.68 -11.96
CA PHE A 259 -0.05 -7.99 -10.74
C PHE A 259 -0.36 -6.72 -9.93
N ALA A 260 0.64 -5.88 -9.66
CA ALA A 260 0.48 -4.67 -8.88
C ALA A 260 -0.50 -3.69 -9.55
N MET A 261 -0.33 -3.46 -10.85
CA MET A 261 -1.16 -2.51 -11.60
C MET A 261 -2.58 -3.03 -11.82
N ASP A 262 -2.77 -4.34 -11.99
CA ASP A 262 -4.12 -4.89 -12.19
C ASP A 262 -4.97 -4.88 -10.92
N ASN A 263 -4.34 -4.99 -9.75
CA ASN A 263 -5.03 -5.15 -8.47
C ASN A 263 -5.06 -3.86 -7.63
N PHE A 264 -4.09 -2.95 -7.79
CA PHE A 264 -3.92 -1.79 -6.89
C PHE A 264 -3.95 -0.43 -7.59
N TYR A 265 -3.97 -0.37 -8.92
CA TYR A 265 -4.04 0.92 -9.60
C TYR A 265 -5.44 1.56 -9.47
N GLY A 266 -5.57 2.54 -8.58
CA GLY A 266 -6.87 3.12 -8.21
C GLY A 266 -7.63 3.83 -9.33
N LEU A 267 -6.96 4.25 -10.40
CA LEU A 267 -7.60 4.92 -11.56
C LEU A 267 -7.87 3.97 -12.73
N LYS A 268 -7.70 2.66 -12.55
CA LYS A 268 -7.86 1.63 -13.58
C LYS A 268 -9.21 1.73 -14.31
N TYR A 269 -10.32 1.83 -13.56
CA TYR A 269 -11.66 1.92 -14.14
C TYR A 269 -11.89 3.24 -14.90
N HIS A 270 -11.46 4.36 -14.33
CA HIS A 270 -11.57 5.68 -14.97
C HIS A 270 -10.77 5.76 -16.28
N LYS A 271 -9.62 5.08 -16.33
CA LYS A 271 -8.76 5.01 -17.53
C LYS A 271 -9.08 3.83 -18.44
N GLU A 272 -10.15 3.09 -18.17
CA GLU A 272 -10.62 1.94 -18.96
C GLU A 272 -9.54 0.84 -19.14
N ILE A 273 -8.65 0.70 -18.17
CA ILE A 273 -7.57 -0.28 -18.19
C ILE A 273 -8.17 -1.63 -17.77
N LYS A 274 -8.31 -2.59 -18.70
CA LYS A 274 -8.80 -3.94 -18.37
C LYS A 274 -7.71 -4.81 -17.75
N SER A 275 -6.56 -4.83 -18.41
CA SER A 275 -5.31 -5.37 -17.89
C SER A 275 -4.16 -4.42 -18.20
N PHE A 276 -3.18 -4.36 -17.30
CA PHE A 276 -2.01 -3.53 -17.46
C PHE A 276 -1.22 -3.90 -18.72
N GLU A 277 -1.04 -5.21 -18.97
CA GLU A 277 -0.33 -5.71 -20.13
C GLU A 277 -0.97 -5.28 -21.46
N GLU A 278 -2.29 -5.45 -21.60
CA GLU A 278 -3.03 -5.02 -22.79
C GLU A 278 -2.92 -3.50 -22.99
N TRP A 279 -3.04 -2.74 -21.89
CA TRP A 279 -3.06 -1.29 -21.94
C TRP A 279 -1.70 -0.67 -22.31
N ILE A 280 -0.59 -1.21 -21.80
CA ILE A 280 0.74 -0.73 -22.21
C ILE A 280 1.03 -1.10 -23.67
N GLY A 281 0.51 -2.23 -24.16
CA GLY A 281 0.72 -2.71 -25.52
C GLY A 281 2.06 -3.43 -25.72
N PRO A 282 2.23 -4.09 -26.90
CA PRO A 282 3.34 -4.99 -27.16
C PRO A 282 4.71 -4.30 -27.15
N ASP A 283 4.79 -3.07 -27.66
CA ASP A 283 6.06 -2.32 -27.75
C ASP A 283 6.63 -2.01 -26.36
N TYR A 284 5.79 -1.53 -25.44
CA TYR A 284 6.22 -1.26 -24.07
C TYR A 284 6.49 -2.54 -23.30
N LYS A 285 5.72 -3.61 -23.52
CA LYS A 285 6.02 -4.93 -22.96
C LYS A 285 7.41 -5.40 -23.38
N GLN A 286 7.75 -5.31 -24.67
CA GLN A 286 9.08 -5.70 -25.17
C GLN A 286 10.19 -4.88 -24.52
N LYS A 287 10.02 -3.56 -24.38
CA LYS A 287 11.02 -2.70 -23.72
C LYS A 287 11.16 -3.05 -22.23
N LEU A 288 10.07 -3.33 -21.53
CA LEU A 288 10.10 -3.76 -20.13
C LEU A 288 10.76 -5.14 -19.95
N LEU A 289 10.69 -6.01 -20.95
CA LEU A 289 11.36 -7.32 -20.97
C LEU A 289 12.83 -7.26 -21.41
N SER A 290 13.31 -6.09 -21.85
CA SER A 290 14.72 -5.90 -22.21
C SER A 290 15.63 -6.10 -21.00
N ILE A 291 16.81 -6.69 -21.23
CA ILE A 291 17.89 -6.79 -20.24
C ILE A 291 18.79 -5.55 -20.21
N ASP A 292 18.61 -4.60 -21.14
CA ASP A 292 19.32 -3.32 -21.14
C ASP A 292 18.63 -2.33 -20.19
N PRO A 293 19.30 -1.92 -19.08
CA PRO A 293 18.79 -0.92 -18.14
C PRO A 293 18.22 0.33 -18.79
N LYS A 294 18.92 0.88 -19.79
CA LYS A 294 18.48 2.11 -20.45
C LYS A 294 17.13 1.93 -21.13
N VAL A 295 16.90 0.77 -21.74
CA VAL A 295 15.66 0.47 -22.46
C VAL A 295 14.48 0.31 -21.50
N PHE A 296 14.62 -0.51 -20.45
CA PHE A 296 13.49 -0.74 -19.55
C PHE A 296 13.26 0.42 -18.58
N HIS A 297 14.31 1.16 -18.18
CA HIS A 297 14.16 2.41 -17.41
C HIS A 297 13.39 3.46 -18.19
N GLN A 298 13.70 3.64 -19.48
CA GLN A 298 12.94 4.57 -20.31
C GLN A 298 11.49 4.14 -20.48
N ALA A 299 11.22 2.83 -20.62
CA ALA A 299 9.85 2.33 -20.67
C ALA A 299 9.08 2.63 -19.37
N TYR A 300 9.71 2.44 -18.21
CA TYR A 300 9.14 2.84 -16.93
C TYR A 300 8.80 4.33 -16.87
N ILE A 301 9.73 5.21 -17.25
CA ILE A 301 9.49 6.66 -17.28
C ILE A 301 8.34 7.00 -18.23
N ASP A 302 8.36 6.46 -19.44
CA ASP A 302 7.34 6.75 -20.44
C ASP A 302 5.95 6.26 -20.00
N ILE A 303 5.85 5.07 -19.42
CA ILE A 303 4.57 4.54 -18.93
C ILE A 303 4.04 5.39 -17.77
N PHE A 304 4.86 5.57 -16.73
CA PHE A 304 4.40 6.14 -15.46
C PHE A 304 4.28 7.66 -15.49
N HIS A 305 5.21 8.34 -16.15
CA HIS A 305 5.25 9.80 -16.14
C HIS A 305 4.61 10.43 -17.38
N LYS A 306 4.43 9.69 -18.49
CA LYS A 306 3.83 10.23 -19.72
C LYS A 306 2.53 9.57 -20.14
N LYS A 307 2.46 8.23 -20.15
CA LYS A 307 1.29 7.50 -20.66
C LYS A 307 0.14 7.50 -19.65
N LEU A 308 0.42 7.28 -18.36
CA LEU A 308 -0.59 7.47 -17.30
C LEU A 308 -1.02 8.94 -17.21
N ASN A 309 -0.06 9.87 -17.39
CA ASN A 309 -0.27 11.32 -17.42
C ASN A 309 -1.10 11.85 -16.24
N GLU A 310 -0.75 11.45 -15.02
CA GLU A 310 -1.37 11.92 -13.78
C GLU A 310 -0.30 12.13 -12.69
N LEU A 311 -0.68 12.64 -11.52
CA LEU A 311 0.26 13.19 -10.52
C LEU A 311 0.60 12.26 -9.36
N HIS A 312 -0.19 11.21 -9.14
CA HIS A 312 -0.11 10.36 -7.95
C HIS A 312 0.48 8.98 -8.19
N THR A 313 0.76 8.60 -9.44
CA THR A 313 1.52 7.37 -9.77
C THR A 313 2.85 7.74 -10.36
N ARG A 314 3.92 7.37 -9.67
CA ARG A 314 5.28 7.77 -10.03
C ARG A 314 6.30 6.74 -9.60
N ILE A 315 7.44 6.80 -10.27
CA ILE A 315 8.65 6.08 -9.87
C ILE A 315 9.58 7.07 -9.17
N ASN A 316 9.93 6.78 -7.92
CA ASN A 316 10.89 7.60 -7.15
C ASN A 316 12.34 7.15 -7.42
N THR A 317 12.55 5.84 -7.59
CA THR A 317 13.85 5.25 -7.89
C THR A 317 13.74 4.17 -8.96
N LEU A 318 14.73 4.08 -9.85
CA LEU A 318 14.85 2.97 -10.79
C LEU A 318 15.37 1.69 -10.11
N SER A 319 15.59 0.65 -10.91
CA SER A 319 16.05 -0.66 -10.45
C SER A 319 17.44 -0.63 -9.82
N TYR A 320 17.87 -1.77 -9.29
CA TYR A 320 19.23 -2.03 -8.80
C TYR A 320 20.33 -1.82 -9.84
N TYR A 321 20.01 -1.97 -11.13
CA TYR A 321 20.92 -1.74 -12.27
C TYR A 321 21.02 -0.27 -12.73
N ASP A 322 20.40 0.67 -12.02
CA ASP A 322 20.62 2.10 -12.25
C ASP A 322 21.92 2.56 -11.59
N GLU A 323 22.59 3.57 -12.15
CA GLU A 323 23.79 4.15 -11.55
C GLU A 323 23.43 4.84 -10.23
N TYR A 324 24.05 4.38 -9.14
CA TYR A 324 23.85 4.98 -7.83
C TYR A 324 24.42 6.39 -7.78
N ASP A 325 23.59 7.34 -7.39
CA ASP A 325 23.96 8.71 -7.07
C ASP A 325 23.46 9.06 -5.68
N GLU A 326 24.40 9.42 -4.80
CA GLU A 326 24.10 9.78 -3.41
C GLU A 326 23.43 11.16 -3.30
N LYS A 327 23.64 12.03 -4.29
CA LYS A 327 23.20 13.42 -4.24
C LYS A 327 21.77 13.59 -4.75
N GLU A 328 21.36 12.77 -5.73
CA GLU A 328 20.07 12.92 -6.39
C GLU A 328 19.42 11.57 -6.71
N THR A 329 18.13 11.48 -6.45
CA THR A 329 17.30 10.36 -6.92
C THR A 329 17.02 10.43 -8.40
N THR A 330 16.52 9.31 -8.94
CA THR A 330 15.98 9.29 -10.30
C THR A 330 14.95 10.41 -10.49
N ARG A 331 13.99 10.58 -9.58
CA ARG A 331 12.95 11.62 -9.76
C ARG A 331 13.54 13.03 -9.86
N GLU A 332 14.48 13.38 -8.98
CA GLU A 332 15.15 14.69 -9.01
C GLU A 332 15.89 14.91 -10.34
N LYS A 333 16.61 13.89 -10.81
CA LYS A 333 17.26 13.91 -12.13
C LYS A 333 16.25 14.09 -13.26
N LEU A 334 15.13 13.37 -13.23
CA LEU A 334 14.11 13.44 -14.28
C LEU A 334 13.44 14.81 -14.34
N ILE A 335 13.25 15.49 -13.20
CA ILE A 335 12.64 16.83 -13.12
C ILE A 335 13.51 17.89 -13.80
N LYS A 336 14.85 17.74 -13.81
CA LYS A 336 15.74 18.67 -14.53
C LYS A 336 15.45 18.71 -16.02
N GLU A 337 15.04 17.58 -16.59
CA GLU A 337 14.60 17.45 -17.98
C GLU A 337 13.08 17.16 -18.05
N LYS A 338 12.27 17.88 -17.26
CA LYS A 338 10.84 17.57 -17.08
C LYS A 338 10.03 17.47 -18.38
N GLU A 339 10.30 18.32 -19.37
CA GLU A 339 9.59 18.31 -20.67
C GLU A 339 9.88 17.04 -21.48
N LYS A 340 11.05 16.42 -21.26
CA LYS A 340 11.42 15.15 -21.88
C LYS A 340 10.89 13.96 -21.11
N ASN A 341 10.73 14.06 -19.79
CA ASN A 341 10.47 12.91 -18.92
C ASN A 341 9.02 12.81 -18.45
N PHE A 342 8.27 13.91 -18.40
CA PHE A 342 6.90 13.95 -17.89
C PHE A 342 5.91 14.39 -18.96
N GLY A 343 4.66 13.91 -18.82
CA GLY A 343 3.55 14.29 -19.66
C GLY A 343 3.03 15.69 -19.37
N LYS A 344 2.17 16.18 -20.27
CA LYS A 344 1.59 17.53 -20.24
C LYS A 344 0.95 17.88 -18.90
N PHE A 345 0.24 16.94 -18.27
CA PHE A 345 -0.52 17.24 -17.05
C PHE A 345 0.42 17.60 -15.88
N PHE A 346 1.55 16.91 -15.76
CA PHE A 346 2.57 17.23 -14.76
C PHE A 346 3.19 18.60 -15.00
N ASN A 347 3.56 18.92 -16.25
CA ASN A 347 4.20 20.20 -16.57
C ASN A 347 3.25 21.38 -16.36
N ASP A 348 1.99 21.26 -16.79
CA ASP A 348 0.94 22.27 -16.57
C ASP A 348 0.66 22.47 -15.08
N PHE A 349 0.49 21.37 -14.33
CA PHE A 349 0.24 21.44 -12.89
C PHE A 349 1.36 22.19 -12.17
N ASN A 350 2.63 21.83 -12.42
CA ASN A 350 3.76 22.46 -11.74
C ASN A 350 3.95 23.92 -12.17
N LYS A 351 3.64 24.27 -13.43
CA LYS A 351 3.62 25.65 -13.89
C LYS A 351 2.57 26.47 -13.14
N ASN A 352 1.33 25.98 -13.09
CA ASN A 352 0.22 26.66 -12.42
C ASN A 352 0.47 26.78 -10.90
N LYS A 353 1.00 25.72 -10.27
CA LYS A 353 1.36 25.73 -8.86
C LYS A 353 2.44 26.77 -8.58
N ALA A 354 3.49 26.84 -9.39
CA ALA A 354 4.56 27.83 -9.23
C ALA A 354 4.04 29.27 -9.40
N GLU A 355 3.14 29.50 -10.36
CA GLU A 355 2.49 30.80 -10.56
C GLU A 355 1.60 31.19 -9.37
N LEU A 356 0.82 30.24 -8.86
CA LEU A 356 -0.04 30.47 -7.70
C LEU A 356 0.78 30.80 -6.45
N VAL A 357 1.86 30.04 -6.18
CA VAL A 357 2.78 30.33 -5.06
C VAL A 357 3.39 31.72 -5.22
N LYS A 358 3.90 32.06 -6.41
CA LYS A 358 4.49 33.38 -6.68
C LYS A 358 3.49 34.51 -6.42
N ASN A 359 2.26 34.38 -6.93
CA ASN A 359 1.22 35.39 -6.76
C ASN A 359 0.79 35.52 -5.30
N PHE A 360 0.72 34.40 -4.58
CA PHE A 360 0.44 34.38 -3.15
C PHE A 360 1.53 35.10 -2.35
N GLU A 361 2.80 34.72 -2.51
CA GLU A 361 3.92 35.37 -1.81
C GLU A 361 4.02 36.87 -2.12
N ALA A 362 3.81 37.26 -3.38
CA ALA A 362 3.80 38.67 -3.79
C ALA A 362 2.67 39.45 -3.10
N LYS A 363 1.48 38.85 -2.95
CA LYS A 363 0.34 39.49 -2.27
C LYS A 363 0.57 39.66 -0.78
N PHE A 364 1.32 38.75 -0.15
CA PHE A 364 1.62 38.81 1.29
C PHE A 364 2.89 39.60 1.60
N GLY A 365 3.72 39.87 0.59
CA GLY A 365 5.02 40.52 0.79
C GLY A 365 6.00 39.67 1.60
N LYS A 366 5.78 38.35 1.65
CA LYS A 366 6.53 37.42 2.50
C LYS A 366 6.56 36.03 1.88
N LYS A 367 7.68 35.32 2.04
CA LYS A 367 7.82 33.93 1.58
C LYS A 367 7.06 32.97 2.49
N ILE A 368 6.54 31.90 1.91
CA ILE A 368 5.73 30.92 2.65
C ILE A 368 6.55 30.25 3.77
N ASP A 369 7.81 29.92 3.51
CA ASP A 369 8.73 29.31 4.48
C ASP A 369 9.12 30.23 5.65
N GLU A 370 8.83 31.53 5.53
CA GLU A 370 9.04 32.51 6.59
C GLU A 370 7.77 32.71 7.46
N PHE A 371 6.64 32.07 7.14
CA PHE A 371 5.37 32.28 7.84
C PHE A 371 5.49 31.91 9.33
N GLY A 372 5.18 32.88 10.19
CA GLY A 372 4.91 32.69 11.60
C GLY A 372 3.42 32.49 11.87
N PRO A 373 3.02 32.29 13.13
CA PRO A 373 1.65 31.91 13.48
C PRO A 373 0.61 32.97 13.03
N ASN A 374 0.99 34.25 13.06
CA ASN A 374 0.10 35.34 12.67
C ASN A 374 -0.06 35.49 11.15
N ASP A 375 0.83 34.89 10.35
CA ASP A 375 0.75 34.96 8.89
C ASP A 375 -0.33 34.01 8.33
N TYR A 376 -0.71 33.00 9.12
CA TYR A 376 -1.77 32.04 8.78
C TYR A 376 -3.18 32.61 8.94
N ILE A 377 -3.36 33.79 9.55
CA ILE A 377 -4.67 34.40 9.75
C ILE A 377 -4.71 35.85 9.28
N ARG A 378 -5.76 36.21 8.53
CA ARG A 378 -6.03 37.57 8.07
C ARG A 378 -7.44 37.97 8.44
N TYR A 379 -7.66 39.26 8.69
CA TYR A 379 -8.97 39.79 9.07
C TYR A 379 -9.51 40.76 8.01
N HIS A 380 -10.75 40.58 7.59
CA HIS A 380 -11.46 41.48 6.70
C HIS A 380 -12.87 41.74 7.22
N GLY A 381 -13.06 42.92 7.85
CA GLY A 381 -14.32 43.25 8.50
C GLY A 381 -14.64 42.29 9.65
N ASN A 382 -15.76 41.57 9.53
CA ASN A 382 -16.21 40.54 10.47
C ASN A 382 -15.81 39.11 10.04
N THR A 383 -14.86 38.97 9.11
CA THR A 383 -14.41 37.67 8.62
C THR A 383 -12.94 37.44 8.96
N ALA A 384 -12.63 36.29 9.54
CA ALA A 384 -11.28 35.76 9.62
C ALA A 384 -11.03 34.81 8.44
N ILE A 385 -9.90 34.98 7.76
CA ILE A 385 -9.44 34.10 6.69
C ILE A 385 -8.23 33.36 7.23
N VAL A 386 -8.39 32.06 7.47
CA VAL A 386 -7.33 31.16 7.93
C VAL A 386 -6.78 30.41 6.74
N THR A 387 -5.50 30.55 6.44
CA THR A 387 -4.83 29.78 5.39
C THR A 387 -4.18 28.56 6.03
N THR A 388 -4.33 27.38 5.44
CA THR A 388 -3.55 26.18 5.81
C THR A 388 -2.81 25.68 4.58
N LEU A 389 -1.51 25.47 4.71
CA LEU A 389 -0.63 25.13 3.58
C LEU A 389 -0.40 23.62 3.41
N GLY A 390 -0.83 22.84 4.40
CA GLY A 390 -0.79 21.39 4.44
C GLY A 390 -1.51 20.87 5.67
N PHE A 391 -1.66 19.56 5.78
CA PHE A 391 -2.17 18.86 6.95
C PHE A 391 -1.07 17.99 7.54
N GLU A 392 -0.50 18.39 8.66
CA GLU A 392 0.64 17.75 9.28
C GLU A 392 0.25 17.13 10.62
N ASP A 393 0.83 15.98 10.93
CA ASP A 393 0.78 15.34 12.23
C ASP A 393 2.12 15.56 12.94
N GLY A 394 2.08 16.14 14.14
CA GLY A 394 3.28 16.24 14.97
C GLY A 394 3.61 14.89 15.60
N THR A 395 4.88 14.63 15.87
CA THR A 395 5.29 13.51 16.72
C THR A 395 4.78 13.69 18.16
N LYS A 396 4.69 12.59 18.91
CA LYS A 396 4.27 12.64 20.34
C LYS A 396 5.09 13.63 21.18
N ASP A 397 6.38 13.75 20.90
CA ASP A 397 7.27 14.69 21.61
C ASP A 397 7.09 16.15 21.17
N GLU A 398 6.76 16.40 19.90
CA GLU A 398 6.46 17.75 19.39
C GLU A 398 5.12 18.25 19.94
N ILE A 399 4.09 17.41 19.98
CA ILE A 399 2.76 17.80 20.50
C ILE A 399 2.74 17.98 22.01
N ALA A 400 3.61 17.27 22.75
CA ALA A 400 3.73 17.42 24.21
C ALA A 400 4.21 18.83 24.63
N LYS A 401 4.84 19.57 23.72
CA LYS A 401 5.28 20.96 23.93
C LYS A 401 4.15 21.91 23.52
N GLU A 402 3.11 22.05 24.35
CA GLU A 402 1.86 22.74 24.00
C GLU A 402 2.02 24.15 23.38
N ASN A 403 3.04 24.92 23.81
CA ASN A 403 3.32 26.27 23.30
C ASN A 403 3.96 26.29 21.91
N GLU A 404 4.49 25.16 21.44
CA GLU A 404 5.16 25.01 20.15
C GLU A 404 4.48 23.99 19.22
N ALA A 405 3.55 23.18 19.74
CA ALA A 405 2.84 22.14 18.98
C ALA A 405 2.22 22.65 17.67
N TRP A 406 1.76 23.91 17.64
CA TRP A 406 1.22 24.56 16.43
C TRP A 406 2.20 24.62 15.25
N LYS A 407 3.51 24.53 15.49
CA LYS A 407 4.55 24.53 14.45
C LYS A 407 4.63 23.19 13.70
N HIS A 408 4.17 22.11 14.33
CA HIS A 408 4.38 20.74 13.89
C HIS A 408 3.07 20.01 13.55
N ASP A 409 1.94 20.48 14.10
CA ASP A 409 0.65 19.82 13.93
C ASP A 409 -0.46 20.83 13.57
N THR A 410 -1.20 20.54 12.50
CA THR A 410 -2.21 21.46 11.97
C THR A 410 -3.43 21.59 12.88
N TYR A 411 -3.80 20.56 13.64
CA TYR A 411 -4.88 20.67 14.63
C TYR A 411 -4.51 21.67 15.73
N PHE A 412 -3.28 21.60 16.24
CA PHE A 412 -2.81 22.56 17.24
C PHE A 412 -2.62 23.98 16.67
N LEU A 413 -2.22 24.12 15.40
CA LEU A 413 -2.25 25.41 14.70
C LEU A 413 -3.65 25.98 14.69
N MET A 414 -4.65 25.18 14.32
CA MET A 414 -6.03 25.67 14.27
C MET A 414 -6.56 26.09 15.63
N ARG A 415 -6.27 25.32 16.69
CA ARG A 415 -6.61 25.73 18.07
C ARG A 415 -5.93 27.04 18.46
N HIS A 416 -4.67 27.22 18.09
CA HIS A 416 -3.94 28.46 18.34
C HIS A 416 -4.63 29.65 17.66
N LEU A 417 -5.00 29.52 16.38
CA LEU A 417 -5.68 30.57 15.62
C LEU A 417 -7.09 30.88 16.14
N MET A 418 -7.85 29.85 16.56
CA MET A 418 -9.18 30.06 17.17
C MET A 418 -9.09 30.85 18.47
N LYS A 419 -8.10 30.58 19.32
CA LYS A 419 -7.84 31.40 20.51
C LYS A 419 -7.55 32.87 20.16
N GLN A 420 -6.78 33.13 19.10
CA GLN A 420 -6.54 34.51 18.64
C GLN A 420 -7.83 35.22 18.21
N ILE A 421 -8.74 34.51 17.51
CA ILE A 421 -10.04 35.05 17.12
C ILE A 421 -10.89 35.37 18.35
N GLU A 422 -10.94 34.47 19.34
CA GLU A 422 -11.68 34.70 20.58
C GLU A 422 -11.15 35.93 21.34
N GLU A 423 -9.83 36.06 21.47
CA GLU A 423 -9.21 37.23 22.10
C GLU A 423 -9.51 38.53 21.36
N ARG A 424 -9.49 38.49 20.03
CA ARG A 424 -9.89 39.61 19.18
C ARG A 424 -11.37 39.96 19.40
N ASN A 425 -12.25 38.98 19.46
CA ASN A 425 -13.69 39.19 19.68
C ASN A 425 -13.98 39.78 21.06
N LYS A 426 -13.26 39.34 22.10
CA LYS A 426 -13.32 39.97 23.45
C LYS A 426 -12.90 41.45 23.38
N LYS A 427 -11.82 41.77 22.69
CA LYS A 427 -11.36 43.17 22.49
C LYS A 427 -12.37 44.00 21.70
N ALA A 428 -12.96 43.43 20.63
CA ALA A 428 -13.98 44.09 19.82
C ALA A 428 -15.21 44.47 20.66
N LYS A 429 -15.74 43.53 21.46
CA LYS A 429 -16.88 43.77 22.36
C LYS A 429 -16.59 44.88 23.39
N ASN A 430 -15.38 44.92 23.93
CA ASN A 430 -15.00 45.98 24.87
C ASN A 430 -14.90 47.34 24.17
N LYS A 431 -14.30 47.40 22.97
CA LYS A 431 -14.19 48.63 22.18
C LYS A 431 -15.53 49.16 21.70
N GLU A 432 -16.46 48.27 21.37
CA GLU A 432 -17.83 48.65 21.00
C GLU A 432 -18.57 49.29 22.18
N LYS A 433 -18.39 48.79 23.42
CA LYS A 433 -18.91 49.41 24.64
C LYS A 433 -18.32 50.81 24.90
N GLU A 434 -17.07 51.03 24.47
CA GLU A 434 -16.39 52.34 24.50
C GLU A 434 -16.79 53.26 23.32
N GLY A 435 -17.69 52.83 22.43
CA GLY A 435 -18.16 53.60 21.28
C GLY A 435 -17.27 53.52 20.02
N ASN A 436 -16.20 52.73 20.04
CA ASN A 436 -15.32 52.52 18.87
C ASN A 436 -15.82 51.32 18.03
N LYS A 437 -16.14 51.58 16.75
CA LYS A 437 -16.68 50.58 15.80
C LYS A 437 -15.68 50.09 14.74
N GLU A 438 -14.41 50.49 14.82
CA GLU A 438 -13.39 50.08 13.85
C GLU A 438 -13.01 48.60 14.01
N LEU A 439 -12.94 48.11 15.25
CA LEU A 439 -12.69 46.71 15.55
C LEU A 439 -14.00 45.94 15.64
N LYS A 440 -14.31 45.15 14.61
CA LYS A 440 -15.53 44.33 14.55
C LYS A 440 -15.30 42.93 15.11
N GLU A 441 -16.31 42.40 15.79
CA GLU A 441 -16.40 40.99 16.12
C GLU A 441 -16.41 40.13 14.84
N ILE A 442 -15.63 39.06 14.84
CA ILE A 442 -15.58 38.06 13.80
C ILE A 442 -16.81 37.17 13.91
N LYS A 443 -17.55 37.08 12.81
CA LYS A 443 -18.77 36.27 12.65
C LYS A 443 -18.61 35.14 11.63
N ASN A 444 -17.60 35.21 10.78
CA ASN A 444 -17.34 34.22 9.74
C ASN A 444 -15.88 33.79 9.75
N ILE A 445 -15.64 32.51 9.49
CA ILE A 445 -14.30 31.97 9.25
C ILE A 445 -14.28 31.38 7.85
N VAL A 446 -13.31 31.79 7.05
CA VAL A 446 -13.02 31.21 5.73
C VAL A 446 -11.74 30.40 5.88
N LEU A 447 -11.81 29.10 5.61
CA LEU A 447 -10.64 28.25 5.53
C LEU A 447 -10.12 28.23 4.09
N ASP A 448 -8.96 28.83 3.87
CA ASP A 448 -8.29 28.96 2.58
C ASP A 448 -7.32 27.79 2.38
N LEU A 449 -7.74 26.86 1.52
CA LEU A 449 -6.99 25.66 1.12
C LEU A 449 -6.31 25.81 -0.25
N SER A 450 -6.26 27.03 -0.83
CA SER A 450 -5.87 27.23 -2.24
C SER A 450 -4.46 26.73 -2.57
N LEU A 451 -3.56 26.77 -1.58
CA LEU A 451 -2.19 26.29 -1.68
C LEU A 451 -1.94 24.98 -0.91
N ASN A 452 -2.97 24.40 -0.30
CA ASN A 452 -2.83 23.18 0.48
C ASN A 452 -2.52 22.00 -0.47
N GLY A 453 -1.36 21.38 -0.27
CA GLY A 453 -0.89 20.26 -1.08
C GLY A 453 -1.39 18.89 -0.64
N GLY A 454 -2.22 18.82 0.41
CA GLY A 454 -2.61 17.60 1.10
C GLY A 454 -1.82 17.41 2.40
N GLY A 455 -1.53 16.15 2.72
CA GLY A 455 -0.87 15.73 3.96
C GLY A 455 -1.65 14.62 4.64
N SER A 456 -1.61 14.58 5.97
CA SER A 456 -2.37 13.65 6.78
C SER A 456 -3.88 13.89 6.66
N VAL A 457 -4.58 12.85 6.21
CA VAL A 457 -6.05 12.82 6.19
C VAL A 457 -6.61 12.91 7.61
N ASN A 458 -5.95 12.29 8.59
CA ASN A 458 -6.40 12.34 9.97
C ASN A 458 -6.27 13.76 10.54
N SER A 459 -5.16 14.46 10.28
CA SER A 459 -4.99 15.88 10.63
C SER A 459 -6.07 16.76 10.00
N MET A 460 -6.41 16.55 8.73
CA MET A 460 -7.52 17.24 8.06
C MET A 460 -8.85 17.02 8.77
N VAL A 461 -9.18 15.77 9.14
CA VAL A 461 -10.43 15.45 9.85
C VAL A 461 -10.47 16.12 11.23
N ARG A 462 -9.36 16.09 11.98
CA ARG A 462 -9.23 16.77 13.28
C ARG A 462 -9.47 18.27 13.16
N VAL A 463 -8.93 18.90 12.12
CA VAL A 463 -9.13 20.32 11.82
C VAL A 463 -10.58 20.65 11.52
N PHE A 464 -11.26 19.86 10.68
CA PHE A 464 -12.65 20.15 10.31
C PHE A 464 -13.63 19.91 11.46
N ARG A 465 -13.36 18.95 12.35
CA ARG A 465 -14.18 18.72 13.56
C ARG A 465 -14.05 19.83 14.61
N LEU A 466 -13.05 20.71 14.54
CA LEU A 466 -12.99 21.89 15.42
C LEU A 466 -14.12 22.89 15.16
N TYR A 467 -14.78 22.81 14.00
CA TYR A 467 -15.82 23.77 13.60
C TYR A 467 -17.25 23.32 13.90
N ASP A 468 -17.46 22.13 14.47
CA ASP A 468 -18.78 21.64 14.93
C ASP A 468 -19.19 22.22 16.31
N TRP A 469 -18.85 23.49 16.59
CA TRP A 469 -19.14 24.19 17.86
C TRP A 469 -20.16 25.32 17.72
#